data_AF-A0A7K4I911-F1
#
_entry.id   AF-A0A7K4I911-F1
#
_cell.length_a   1.000
_cell.length_b   1.000
_cell.length_c   1.000
_cell.angle_alpha   90.00
_cell.angle_beta   90.00
_cell.angle_gamma   90.00
#
_symmetry.space_group_name_H-M   'P 1'
#
loop_
_entity.id
_entity.type
_entity.pdbx_description
1 polymer ?
#
loop_
_entity_poly.entity_id
_entity_poly.type
_entity_poly.pdbx_seq_one_letter_code
_entity_poly.pdbx_strand_id
1 'polypeptide(L)'
;MVTYPKLKVTLLTGRTIEQGVGKERGKTSQEYVESVSVCFIDPEDLKKLGIKEKTNVLVSTKYGSVVVKALKSLRGPHSGVIYIPYGPWANVIVDPETHSIGMPSLKGISAEIEPAPDKPLLSLEELLNEQFRKD
;
A
#
# COMPACT_ATOMS: atom_id res chain seq x y z
N MET A 1 19.26 -13.99 -11.06
CA MET A 1 18.33 -13.30 -10.13
C MET A 1 17.79 -12.10 -10.88
N VAL A 2 16.46 -11.96 -11.02
CA VAL A 2 15.85 -10.80 -11.67
C VAL A 2 15.96 -9.62 -10.71
N THR A 3 16.61 -8.54 -11.14
CA THR A 3 16.68 -7.30 -10.37
C THR A 3 15.59 -6.37 -10.86
N TYR A 4 14.63 -6.05 -10.00
CA TYR A 4 13.57 -5.12 -10.33
C TYR A 4 14.00 -3.67 -10.02
N PRO A 5 13.55 -2.67 -10.81
CA PRO A 5 13.80 -1.26 -10.51
C PRO A 5 13.13 -0.85 -9.21
N LYS A 6 13.85 -0.06 -8.41
CA LYS A 6 13.37 0.57 -7.17
C LYS A 6 13.16 2.05 -7.38
N LEU A 7 12.02 2.57 -6.93
CA LEU A 7 11.74 4.00 -6.92
C LEU A 7 11.55 4.51 -5.50
N LYS A 8 12.19 5.64 -5.19
CA LYS A 8 11.89 6.42 -3.99
C LYS A 8 10.62 7.24 -4.24
N VAL A 9 9.67 7.14 -3.33
CA VAL A 9 8.36 7.76 -3.44
C VAL A 9 7.91 8.33 -2.10
N THR A 10 6.93 9.22 -2.15
CA THR A 10 6.18 9.70 -0.98
C THR A 10 4.88 8.90 -0.87
N LEU A 11 4.72 8.20 0.24
CA LEU A 11 3.49 7.49 0.58
C LEU A 11 2.46 8.46 1.16
N LEU A 12 1.32 8.54 0.48
CA LEU A 12 0.10 9.12 1.01
C LEU A 12 -0.89 8.01 1.35
N THR A 13 -1.70 8.25 2.38
CA THR A 13 -2.82 7.39 2.72
C THR A 13 -4.09 8.21 2.85
N GLY A 14 -5.25 7.56 2.71
CA GLY A 14 -6.53 8.25 2.82
C GLY A 14 -7.73 7.37 2.54
N ARG A 15 -8.90 7.99 2.48
CA ARG A 15 -10.16 7.29 2.17
C ARG A 15 -10.40 7.22 0.67
N THR A 16 -11.05 6.16 0.22
CA THR A 16 -11.62 6.05 -1.12
C THR A 16 -13.10 5.71 -1.01
N ILE A 17 -13.85 5.92 -2.10
CA ILE A 17 -15.28 5.60 -2.13
C ILE A 17 -15.46 4.08 -2.00
N GLU A 18 -14.65 3.33 -2.74
CA GLU A 18 -14.63 1.88 -2.78
C GLU A 18 -14.30 1.29 -1.40
N GLN A 19 -13.32 1.88 -0.70
CA GLN A 19 -13.00 1.52 0.69
C GLN A 19 -14.18 1.77 1.63
N GLY A 20 -14.88 2.88 1.45
CA GLY A 20 -16.09 3.20 2.21
C GLY A 20 -17.19 2.16 2.00
N VAL A 21 -17.51 1.86 0.74
CA VAL A 21 -18.54 0.87 0.36
C VAL A 21 -18.17 -0.53 0.85
N GLY A 22 -16.92 -0.97 0.64
CA GLY A 22 -16.45 -2.27 1.11
C GLY A 22 -16.52 -2.40 2.63
N LYS A 23 -16.21 -1.32 3.37
CA LYS A 23 -16.31 -1.30 4.83
C LYS A 23 -17.76 -1.50 5.31
N GLU A 24 -18.75 -0.97 4.61
CA GLU A 24 -20.17 -1.19 4.93
C GLU A 24 -20.64 -2.62 4.62
N ARG A 25 -20.04 -3.30 3.64
CA ARG A 25 -20.28 -4.74 3.39
C ARG A 25 -19.62 -5.64 4.42
N GLY A 26 -18.55 -5.17 5.05
CA GLY A 26 -17.83 -5.83 6.13
C GLY A 26 -16.32 -5.85 5.90
N LYS A 27 -15.54 -5.71 6.97
CA LYS A 27 -14.07 -5.63 6.88
C LYS A 27 -13.37 -6.95 6.49
N THR A 28 -14.10 -8.06 6.53
CA THR A 28 -13.63 -9.37 6.05
C THR A 28 -14.13 -9.69 4.64
N SER A 29 -14.96 -8.82 4.05
CA SER A 29 -15.46 -9.01 2.69
C SER A 29 -14.33 -8.91 1.68
N GLN A 30 -14.47 -9.63 0.57
CA GLN A 30 -13.54 -9.56 -0.54
C GLN A 30 -13.45 -8.14 -1.09
N GLU A 31 -14.59 -7.44 -1.19
CA GLU A 31 -14.64 -6.06 -1.70
C GLU A 31 -13.88 -5.08 -0.81
N TYR A 32 -13.95 -5.24 0.52
CA TYR A 32 -13.13 -4.42 1.40
C TYR A 32 -11.65 -4.71 1.18
N VAL A 33 -11.24 -5.99 1.23
CA VAL A 33 -9.83 -6.39 1.06
C VAL A 33 -9.27 -5.86 -0.25
N GLU A 34 -9.95 -6.11 -1.37
CA GLU A 34 -9.53 -5.63 -2.69
C GLU A 34 -9.47 -4.09 -2.78
N SER A 35 -10.31 -3.38 -2.03
CA SER A 35 -10.30 -1.91 -2.02
C SER A 35 -9.18 -1.29 -1.18
N VAL A 36 -8.62 -2.01 -0.20
CA VAL A 36 -7.58 -1.49 0.71
C VAL A 36 -6.20 -2.13 0.53
N SER A 37 -6.11 -3.25 -0.20
CA SER A 37 -4.84 -3.93 -0.50
C SER A 37 -4.24 -3.48 -1.84
N VAL A 38 -4.44 -2.20 -2.21
CA VAL A 38 -4.02 -1.62 -3.50
C VAL A 38 -3.15 -0.39 -3.29
N CYS A 39 -2.28 -0.14 -4.26
CA CYS A 39 -1.45 1.05 -4.35
C CYS A 39 -1.71 1.76 -5.67
N PHE A 40 -2.24 2.99 -5.62
CA PHE A 40 -2.42 3.84 -6.79
C PHE A 40 -1.11 4.54 -7.13
N ILE A 41 -0.65 4.35 -8.35
CA ILE A 41 0.68 4.79 -8.83
C ILE A 41 0.49 5.68 -10.07
N ASP A 42 1.29 6.73 -10.18
CA ASP A 42 1.32 7.58 -11.38
C ASP A 42 1.66 6.74 -12.64
N PRO A 43 1.02 7.00 -13.80
CA PRO A 43 1.32 6.27 -15.03
C PRO A 43 2.80 6.29 -15.43
N GLU A 44 3.53 7.37 -15.17
CA GLU A 44 4.96 7.45 -15.47
C GLU A 44 5.80 6.58 -14.54
N ASP A 45 5.41 6.46 -13.27
CA ASP A 45 6.12 5.58 -12.34
C ASP A 45 5.84 4.10 -12.62
N LEU A 46 4.64 3.74 -13.07
CA LEU A 46 4.35 2.39 -13.58
C LEU A 46 5.28 2.03 -14.76
N LYS A 47 5.50 2.97 -15.69
CA LYS A 47 6.45 2.79 -16.80
C LYS A 47 7.88 2.63 -16.32
N LYS A 48 8.35 3.47 -15.38
CA LYS A 48 9.69 3.36 -14.78
C LYS A 48 9.89 2.03 -14.04
N LEU A 49 8.84 1.52 -13.39
CA LEU A 49 8.85 0.22 -12.72
C LEU A 49 8.78 -0.95 -13.72
N GLY A 50 8.41 -0.71 -14.97
CA GLY A 50 8.31 -1.74 -16.02
C GLY A 50 7.16 -2.73 -15.80
N ILE A 51 6.12 -2.35 -15.06
CA ILE A 51 4.99 -3.23 -14.70
C ILE A 51 3.67 -2.75 -15.30
N LYS A 52 2.72 -3.68 -15.39
CA LYS A 52 1.33 -3.39 -15.77
C LYS A 52 0.47 -3.22 -14.52
N GLU A 53 -0.72 -2.68 -14.70
CA GLU A 53 -1.73 -2.70 -13.64
C GLU A 53 -2.01 -4.13 -13.18
N LYS A 54 -2.39 -4.26 -11.91
CA LYS A 54 -2.67 -5.50 -11.19
C LYS A 54 -1.45 -6.37 -10.89
N THR A 55 -0.24 -5.96 -11.27
CA THR A 55 0.99 -6.56 -10.78
C THR A 55 1.19 -6.24 -9.29
N ASN A 56 1.67 -7.21 -8.52
CA ASN A 56 2.00 -6.99 -7.11
C ASN A 56 3.28 -6.15 -6.99
N VAL A 57 3.29 -5.24 -6.02
CA VAL A 57 4.42 -4.39 -5.68
C VAL A 57 4.71 -4.51 -4.19
N LEU A 58 5.99 -4.48 -3.84
CA LEU A 58 6.43 -4.34 -2.46
C LEU A 58 6.60 -2.86 -2.17
N VAL A 59 5.92 -2.37 -1.14
CA VAL A 59 6.10 -1.02 -0.62
C VAL A 59 6.79 -1.13 0.73
N SER A 60 7.92 -0.45 0.88
CA SER A 60 8.73 -0.49 2.09
C SER A 60 8.96 0.91 2.64
N THR A 61 8.85 1.05 3.96
CA THR A 61 9.26 2.24 4.71
C THR A 61 10.24 1.81 5.79
N LYS A 62 10.72 2.76 6.61
CA LYS A 62 11.53 2.40 7.78
C LYS A 62 10.76 1.66 8.89
N TYR A 63 9.43 1.58 8.78
CA TYR A 63 8.55 0.99 9.79
C TYR A 63 8.11 -0.43 9.45
N GLY A 64 8.16 -0.80 8.17
CA GLY A 64 7.76 -2.13 7.71
C GLY A 64 7.73 -2.22 6.18
N SER A 65 7.26 -3.36 5.69
CA SER A 65 7.05 -3.59 4.27
C SER A 65 5.78 -4.38 4.03
N VAL A 66 5.07 -4.08 2.94
CA VAL A 66 3.81 -4.75 2.61
C VAL A 66 3.70 -4.97 1.11
N VAL A 67 3.16 -6.11 0.71
CA VAL A 67 2.81 -6.39 -0.69
C VAL A 67 1.38 -5.95 -0.95
N VAL A 68 1.21 -5.13 -1.98
CA VAL A 68 -0.09 -4.60 -2.42
C VAL A 68 -0.19 -4.65 -3.94
N LYS A 69 -1.40 -4.53 -4.47
CA LYS A 69 -1.66 -4.60 -5.91
C LYS A 69 -1.52 -3.22 -6.55
N ALA A 70 -0.68 -3.08 -7.57
CA ALA A 70 -0.51 -1.83 -8.30
C ALA A 70 -1.74 -1.51 -9.14
N LEU A 71 -2.31 -0.32 -8.96
CA LEU A 71 -3.36 0.23 -9.82
C LEU A 71 -2.89 1.56 -10.40
N LYS A 72 -3.31 1.86 -11.63
CA LYS A 72 -3.05 3.17 -12.21
C LYS A 72 -3.86 4.23 -11.49
N SER A 73 -3.20 5.30 -11.07
CA SER A 73 -3.89 6.45 -10.52
C SER A 73 -4.60 7.23 -11.64
N LEU A 74 -5.89 7.49 -11.45
CA LEU A 74 -6.71 8.32 -12.35
C LEU A 74 -6.63 9.81 -12.00
N ARG A 75 -6.08 10.12 -10.84
CA ARG A 75 -5.83 11.49 -10.36
C ARG A 75 -4.37 11.73 -10.65
N GLY A 76 -3.98 12.79 -11.35
CA GLY A 76 -2.59 12.99 -11.75
C GLY A 76 -2.43 14.17 -12.70
N PRO A 77 -1.19 14.53 -13.05
CA PRO A 77 0.07 13.83 -12.74
C PRO A 77 0.60 14.06 -11.30
N HIS A 78 1.29 13.07 -10.73
CA HIS A 78 1.94 13.14 -9.41
C HIS A 78 3.14 12.17 -9.25
N SER A 79 3.97 12.04 -10.29
CA SER A 79 5.17 11.19 -10.24
C SER A 79 6.02 11.40 -8.97
N GLY A 80 6.46 10.29 -8.38
CA GLY A 80 7.14 10.25 -7.09
C GLY A 80 6.18 10.15 -5.90
N VAL A 81 4.87 10.07 -6.11
CA VAL A 81 3.86 9.93 -5.06
C VAL A 81 3.04 8.67 -5.29
N ILE A 82 2.82 7.91 -4.23
CA ILE A 82 1.93 6.74 -4.24
C ILE A 82 0.83 6.91 -3.21
N TYR A 83 -0.32 6.27 -3.45
CA TYR A 83 -1.46 6.37 -2.56
C TYR A 83 -2.01 4.99 -2.20
N ILE A 84 -2.10 4.69 -0.90
CA ILE A 84 -2.69 3.45 -0.39
C ILE A 84 -3.91 3.81 0.47
N PRO A 85 -5.11 3.25 0.18
CA PRO A 85 -6.29 3.50 0.99
C PRO A 85 -6.10 3.06 2.45
N TYR A 86 -6.80 3.72 3.37
CA TYR A 86 -6.79 3.34 4.78
C TYR A 86 -7.24 1.90 4.96
N GLY A 87 -6.41 1.11 5.62
CA GLY A 87 -6.70 -0.28 5.95
C GLY A 87 -5.48 -0.96 6.57
N PRO A 88 -5.62 -2.26 6.90
CA PRO A 88 -4.56 -3.03 7.55
C PRO A 88 -3.22 -3.00 6.80
N TRP A 89 -3.23 -3.11 5.47
CA TRP A 89 -2.00 -3.04 4.64
C TRP A 89 -1.27 -1.70 4.78
N ALA A 90 -1.99 -0.57 4.78
CA ALA A 90 -1.37 0.74 5.00
C ALA A 90 -0.73 0.83 6.38
N ASN A 91 -1.40 0.30 7.41
CA ASN A 91 -0.94 0.39 8.80
C ASN A 91 0.39 -0.33 9.06
N VAL A 92 0.77 -1.31 8.23
CA VAL A 92 2.06 -2.01 8.32
C VAL A 92 3.25 -1.07 8.04
N ILE A 93 3.05 -0.02 7.25
CA ILE A 93 4.14 0.79 6.69
C ILE A 93 4.06 2.27 7.07
N VAL A 94 3.06 2.70 7.85
CA VAL A 94 2.95 4.08 8.34
C VAL A 94 3.82 4.32 9.57
N ASP A 95 4.08 5.60 9.87
CA ASP A 95 4.81 6.01 11.06
C ASP A 95 3.92 5.92 12.31
N PRO A 96 4.26 5.07 13.29
CA PRO A 96 3.52 4.99 14.54
C PRO A 96 3.81 6.16 15.49
N GLU A 97 4.83 6.98 15.23
CA GLU A 97 5.19 8.11 16.08
C GLU A 97 4.06 9.14 16.13
N THR A 98 3.71 9.53 17.36
CA THR A 98 2.58 10.43 17.60
C THR A 98 3.00 11.85 17.93
N HIS A 99 4.30 12.13 18.04
CA HIS A 99 4.83 13.46 18.35
C HIS A 99 4.18 14.11 19.59
N SER A 100 3.82 13.29 20.59
CA SER A 100 3.12 13.71 21.81
C SER A 100 1.76 14.39 21.60
N ILE A 101 1.13 14.22 20.43
CA ILE A 101 -0.21 14.75 20.13
C ILE A 101 -1.29 13.65 20.02
N GLY A 102 -0.93 12.40 20.26
CA GLY A 102 -1.86 11.25 20.27
C GLY A 102 -2.31 10.75 18.89
N MET A 103 -1.83 11.35 17.81
CA MET A 103 -2.16 10.97 16.43
C MET A 103 -0.89 10.58 15.67
N PRO A 104 -0.82 9.37 15.07
CA PRO A 104 0.34 8.96 14.28
C PRO A 104 0.50 9.75 12.97
N SER A 105 1.71 9.76 12.43
CA SER A 105 2.05 10.35 11.12
C SER A 105 1.64 9.42 9.97
N LEU A 106 0.43 9.59 9.43
CA LEU A 106 -0.15 8.67 8.45
C LEU A 106 0.11 9.04 6.96
N LYS A 107 0.69 10.21 6.66
CA LYS A 107 0.85 10.72 5.29
C LYS A 107 2.18 11.45 5.12
N GLY A 108 2.69 11.47 3.89
CA GLY A 108 3.94 12.17 3.57
C GLY A 108 5.16 11.36 3.96
N ILE A 109 5.05 10.04 3.98
CA ILE A 109 6.07 9.13 4.51
C ILE A 109 7.02 8.75 3.37
N SER A 110 8.33 8.85 3.58
CA SER A 110 9.29 8.37 2.59
C SER A 110 9.23 6.85 2.48
N ALA A 111 9.07 6.36 1.25
CA ALA A 111 8.93 4.94 0.95
C ALA A 111 9.75 4.55 -0.29
N GLU A 112 9.98 3.26 -0.43
CA GLU A 112 10.49 2.62 -1.64
C GLU A 112 9.41 1.69 -2.20
N ILE A 113 9.28 1.69 -3.53
CA ILE A 113 8.40 0.78 -4.25
C ILE A 113 9.19 -0.01 -5.30
N GLU A 114 8.92 -1.32 -5.36
CA GLU A 114 9.49 -2.22 -6.36
C GLU A 114 8.47 -3.26 -6.84
N PRO A 115 8.57 -3.72 -8.11
CA PRO A 115 7.85 -4.89 -8.60
C PRO A 115 8.09 -6.12 -7.70
N ALA A 116 7.01 -6.82 -7.40
CA ALA A 116 7.06 -8.07 -6.64
C ALA A 116 6.07 -9.10 -7.21
N PRO A 117 6.15 -9.43 -8.52
CA PRO A 117 5.19 -10.34 -9.17
C PRO A 117 5.17 -11.74 -8.56
N ASP A 118 6.30 -12.16 -7.98
CA ASP A 118 6.48 -13.48 -7.38
C ASP A 118 6.10 -13.52 -5.88
N LYS A 119 5.78 -12.37 -5.26
CA LYS A 119 5.37 -12.31 -3.85
C LYS A 119 3.84 -12.32 -3.73
N PRO A 120 3.26 -13.15 -2.85
CA PRO A 120 1.82 -13.18 -2.64
C PRO A 120 1.36 -11.88 -1.96
N LEU A 121 0.15 -11.44 -2.31
CA LEU A 121 -0.59 -10.48 -1.52
C LEU A 121 -1.27 -11.27 -0.40
N LEU A 122 -0.88 -11.00 0.85
CA LEU A 122 -1.43 -11.70 2.01
C LEU A 122 -2.92 -11.39 2.15
N SER A 123 -3.70 -12.39 2.53
CA SER A 123 -5.07 -12.20 3.02
C SER A 123 -5.08 -11.39 4.32
N LEU A 124 -6.25 -10.90 4.74
CA LEU A 124 -6.39 -10.18 6.00
C LEU A 124 -5.95 -11.03 7.20
N GLU A 125 -6.31 -12.31 7.22
CA GLU A 125 -5.94 -13.21 8.31
C GLU A 125 -4.44 -13.47 8.37
N GLU A 126 -3.81 -13.76 7.23
CA GLU A 126 -2.36 -13.94 7.13
C GLU A 126 -1.61 -12.68 7.58
N LEU A 127 -2.06 -11.51 7.13
CA LEU A 127 -1.48 -10.22 7.53
C LEU A 127 -1.59 -10.00 9.04
N LEU A 128 -2.75 -10.24 9.64
CA LEU A 128 -2.94 -10.06 11.08
C LEU A 128 -2.11 -11.06 11.89
N ASN A 129 -2.01 -12.31 11.43
CA ASN A 129 -1.15 -13.30 12.05
C ASN A 129 0.32 -12.88 11.99
N GLU A 130 0.81 -12.39 10.85
CA GLU A 130 2.18 -11.91 10.72
C GLU A 130 2.47 -10.71 11.64
N GLN A 131 1.53 -9.78 11.79
CA GLN A 131 1.75 -8.55 12.55
C GLN A 131 1.55 -8.68 14.06
N PHE A 132 0.66 -9.58 14.52
CA PHE A 132 0.19 -9.58 15.91
C PHE A 132 0.28 -10.92 16.62
N ARG A 133 0.51 -12.03 15.91
CA ARG A 133 0.64 -13.32 16.57
C ARG A 133 2.00 -13.37 17.27
N LYS A 134 1.97 -13.41 18.60
CA LYS A 134 3.13 -13.80 19.40
C LYS A 134 3.24 -15.32 19.38
N ASP A 135 4.47 -15.82 19.27
CA ASP A 135 4.78 -17.22 19.58
C ASP A 135 4.32 -17.59 21.00
#